data_AF-A0A844M7N0-F1
#
_entry.id   AF-A0A844M7N0-F1
#
_cell.length_a   1.000
_cell.length_b   1.000
_cell.length_c   1.000
_cell.angle_alpha   90.00
_cell.angle_beta   90.00
_cell.angle_gamma   90.00
#
_symmetry.space_group_name_H-M   'P 1'
#
loop_
_entity.id
_entity.type
_entity.pdbx_description
1 polymer ?
#
loop_
_entity_poly.entity_id
_entity_poly.type
_entity_poly.pdbx_seq_one_letter_code
_entity_poly.pdbx_strand_id
1 'polypeptide(L)'
;MMVPSRYWTMQIIDSPIVRNNKLKGGYKAKPILPAQEFFRIHFSKLANQPTLSSEESRHIQAIVWKLFYSASDIRDRALAGLCLRCYVSQKILMTCKKIPHTGQSEVEKPFSYIDLLPFVLNDDGRELVILDNEGQNQLILNQDDTTRPIAKGGEYFSVEILRRFNPNLNSSESLDNWIWRLTQQNQHLKSFLWEFGVRTPSDWALLCRHIPRSLEPRLQKGDREIVEVFYAVYRRDRRNSDKKGRCSEPTPRQLQEMRDLLQQRNITVSSSRELMCHFKRIAEILRQDTLSRRIGSPKTIPLEVYDNSTNHYVPNLELDYHDPDLEEIEIDQLHENCNALFEQILSEVIAEVIARHIEYLAKSKGYKSFAQRFHEGLQLYYQENKTLGDIAKLWEIPWSKVRRIFVLEDLLRKVQYRTEEKFLDTILKKTTPLLPTTINSDPALLTNVAESIRDYVLKKTFNDAYAEVLSGKKQIRNSLFAQMIRRYLNHSLNHVA
;
A
#
# COMPACT_ATOMS: atom_id res chain seq x y z
N MET A 1 9.78 6.09 13.65
CA MET A 1 10.17 6.33 15.06
C MET A 1 9.11 7.25 15.68
N MET A 2 8.55 6.94 16.85
CA MET A 2 7.45 7.75 17.44
C MET A 2 7.77 8.15 18.89
N VAL A 3 7.62 9.46 19.13
CA VAL A 3 7.87 10.21 20.37
C VAL A 3 6.73 9.96 21.39
N PRO A 4 6.95 10.08 22.73
CA PRO A 4 5.86 10.04 23.71
C PRO A 4 4.76 11.08 23.48
N SER A 5 5.06 12.13 22.70
CA SER A 5 4.12 13.19 22.31
C SER A 5 2.79 12.74 21.74
N ARG A 6 2.70 11.50 21.24
CA ARG A 6 1.41 10.95 20.80
C ARG A 6 0.32 10.84 21.86
N TYR A 7 0.67 10.89 23.14
CA TYR A 7 -0.32 10.93 24.22
C TYR A 7 -0.73 12.34 24.63
N TRP A 8 -0.17 13.38 24.02
CA TRP A 8 -0.56 14.77 24.28
C TRP A 8 -0.53 15.68 23.05
N THR A 9 -0.36 15.11 21.85
CA THR A 9 -0.45 15.79 20.56
C THR A 9 -1.57 15.16 19.76
N MET A 10 -2.62 15.93 19.51
CA MET A 10 -3.79 15.49 18.76
C MET A 10 -3.69 15.91 17.29
N GLN A 11 -4.14 15.05 16.38
CA GLN A 11 -4.33 15.42 14.98
C GLN A 11 -5.73 15.99 14.83
N ILE A 12 -5.82 17.26 14.48
CA ILE A 12 -7.08 17.98 14.31
C ILE A 12 -7.22 18.39 12.85
N ILE A 13 -8.46 18.47 12.36
CA ILE A 13 -8.73 18.96 11.00
C ILE A 13 -8.22 20.40 10.88
N ASP A 14 -7.57 20.69 9.76
CA ASP A 14 -7.11 22.02 9.40
C ASP A 14 -7.42 22.30 7.94
N SER A 15 -7.39 23.57 7.55
CA SER A 15 -7.57 23.91 6.15
C SER A 15 -6.49 23.24 5.31
N PRO A 16 -6.85 22.56 4.22
CA PRO A 16 -5.86 22.07 3.28
C PRO A 16 -5.14 23.27 2.65
N ILE A 17 -3.86 23.10 2.37
CA ILE A 17 -3.02 24.11 1.75
C ILE A 17 -2.77 23.65 0.31
N VAL A 18 -3.09 24.50 -0.64
CA VAL A 18 -2.69 24.29 -2.03
C VAL A 18 -1.23 24.70 -2.16
N ARG A 19 -0.36 23.71 -2.40
CA ARG A 19 1.06 23.95 -2.64
C ARG A 19 1.48 23.18 -3.88
N ASN A 20 2.07 23.87 -4.86
CA ASN A 20 2.45 23.30 -6.16
C ASN A 20 1.29 22.56 -6.85
N ASN A 21 0.11 23.20 -6.94
CA ASN A 21 -1.12 22.63 -7.52
C ASN A 21 -1.61 21.33 -6.86
N LYS A 22 -1.20 21.04 -5.61
CA LYS A 22 -1.65 19.87 -4.85
C LYS A 22 -2.20 20.24 -3.49
N LEU A 23 -3.33 19.62 -3.15
CA LEU A 23 -3.96 19.75 -1.83
C LEU A 23 -3.10 18.97 -0.82
N LYS A 24 -2.27 19.67 -0.04
CA LYS A 24 -1.50 19.08 1.06
C LYS A 24 -2.09 19.50 2.41
N GLY A 25 -1.96 18.64 3.41
CA GLY A 25 -2.45 18.93 4.77
C GLY A 25 -3.85 18.38 5.01
N GLY A 26 -4.80 19.25 5.36
CA GLY A 26 -6.13 18.85 5.86
C GLY A 26 -6.15 18.51 7.36
N TYR A 27 -4.99 18.55 8.01
CA TYR A 27 -4.83 18.35 9.44
C TYR A 27 -3.60 19.09 9.98
N LYS A 28 -3.60 19.36 11.28
CA LYS A 28 -2.42 19.83 12.02
C LYS A 28 -2.24 19.07 13.33
N ALA A 29 -0.99 18.94 13.74
CA ALA A 29 -0.64 18.43 15.06
C ALA A 29 -0.78 19.56 16.10
N LYS A 30 -1.71 19.41 17.04
CA LYS A 30 -1.92 20.38 18.12
C LYS A 30 -1.48 19.79 19.47
N PRO A 31 -0.56 20.43 20.20
CA PRO A 31 -0.26 20.03 21.57
C PRO A 31 -1.45 20.35 22.49
N ILE A 32 -1.79 19.39 23.34
CA ILE A 32 -2.88 19.46 24.31
C ILE A 32 -2.27 19.50 25.71
N LEU A 33 -2.13 20.71 26.25
CA LEU A 33 -1.44 20.97 27.52
C LEU A 33 -2.01 20.15 28.71
N PRO A 34 -3.34 20.02 28.90
CA PRO A 34 -3.88 19.22 29.99
C PRO A 34 -3.47 17.74 29.90
N ALA A 35 -3.42 17.18 28.69
CA ALA A 35 -2.96 15.80 28.47
C ALA A 35 -1.45 15.66 28.71
N GLN A 36 -0.66 16.68 28.34
CA GLN A 36 0.78 16.68 28.57
C GLN A 36 1.11 16.67 30.06
N GLU A 37 0.45 17.52 30.85
CA GLU A 37 0.69 17.61 32.29
C GLU A 37 0.27 16.32 32.99
N PHE A 38 -0.93 15.82 32.71
CA PHE A 38 -1.41 14.54 33.22
C PHE A 38 -0.43 13.40 32.89
N PHE A 39 0.04 13.33 31.65
CA PHE A 39 0.99 12.31 31.24
C PHE A 39 2.32 12.41 32.00
N ARG A 40 2.84 13.62 32.22
CA ARG A 40 4.10 13.83 32.97
C ARG A 40 4.00 13.42 34.43
N ILE A 41 2.85 13.64 35.06
CA ILE A 41 2.59 13.22 36.44
C ILE A 41 2.61 11.69 36.54
N HIS A 42 1.88 10.99 35.66
CA HIS A 42 1.75 9.53 35.73
C HIS A 42 2.94 8.76 35.13
N PHE A 43 3.68 9.36 34.19
CA PHE A 43 4.76 8.70 33.44
C PHE A 43 6.01 9.56 33.35
N SER A 44 6.43 10.18 34.45
CA SER A 44 7.55 11.14 34.51
C SER A 44 8.85 10.65 33.84
N LYS A 45 9.20 9.37 34.01
CA LYS A 45 10.38 8.75 33.38
C LYS A 45 10.24 8.62 31.86
N LEU A 46 9.05 8.28 31.38
CA LEU A 46 8.78 8.02 29.96
C LEU A 46 8.50 9.32 29.19
N ALA A 47 8.01 10.36 29.86
CA ALA A 47 7.67 11.65 29.24
C ALA A 47 8.89 12.39 28.67
N ASN A 48 10.08 12.14 29.22
CA ASN A 48 11.33 12.76 28.78
C ASN A 48 12.12 11.90 27.79
N GLN A 49 11.65 10.70 27.44
CA GLN A 49 12.32 9.84 26.47
C GLN A 49 12.05 10.33 25.04
N PRO A 50 13.04 10.26 24.13
CA PRO A 50 12.83 10.66 22.73
C PRO A 50 11.92 9.68 21.97
N THR A 51 11.86 8.42 22.39
CA THR A 51 11.09 7.36 21.74
C THR A 51 10.58 6.35 22.78
N LEU A 52 9.43 5.73 22.50
CA LEU A 52 8.86 4.67 23.34
C LEU A 52 8.90 3.33 22.60
N SER A 53 9.27 2.27 23.30
CA SER A 53 9.16 0.89 22.82
C SER A 53 7.69 0.43 22.69
N SER A 54 7.47 -0.68 21.98
CA SER A 54 6.13 -1.27 21.83
C SER A 54 5.54 -1.72 23.18
N GLU A 55 6.39 -2.23 24.08
CA GLU A 55 5.97 -2.68 25.41
C GLU A 55 5.60 -1.52 26.32
N GLU A 56 6.41 -0.46 26.36
CA GLU A 56 6.09 0.78 27.10
C GLU A 56 4.80 1.40 26.58
N SER A 57 4.59 1.39 25.25
CA SER A 57 3.35 1.86 24.63
C SER A 57 2.13 1.09 25.14
N ARG A 58 2.23 -0.24 25.17
CA ARG A 58 1.15 -1.12 25.64
C ARG A 58 0.89 -0.92 27.13
N HIS A 59 1.95 -0.76 27.92
CA HIS A 59 1.87 -0.49 29.35
C HIS A 59 1.15 0.84 29.64
N ILE A 60 1.54 1.92 28.95
CA ILE A 60 0.86 3.22 29.04
C ILE A 60 -0.62 3.07 28.67
N GLN A 61 -0.92 2.44 27.54
CA GLN A 61 -2.31 2.26 27.08
C GLN A 61 -3.16 1.52 28.12
N ALA A 62 -2.64 0.45 28.73
CA ALA A 62 -3.35 -0.31 29.75
C ALA A 62 -3.64 0.54 31.00
N ILE A 63 -2.66 1.30 31.49
CA ILE A 63 -2.82 2.16 32.67
C ILE A 63 -3.80 3.30 32.39
N VAL A 64 -3.59 4.04 31.30
CA VAL A 64 -4.44 5.19 30.96
C VAL A 64 -5.86 4.73 30.64
N TRP A 65 -6.03 3.57 30.00
CA TRP A 65 -7.36 2.99 29.79
C TRP A 65 -8.04 2.65 31.11
N LYS A 66 -7.32 2.05 32.06
CA LYS A 66 -7.86 1.77 33.40
C LYS A 66 -8.30 3.06 34.10
N LEU A 67 -7.48 4.12 34.05
CA LEU A 67 -7.82 5.41 34.64
C LEU A 67 -9.07 6.03 33.99
N PHE A 68 -9.18 5.98 32.67
CA PHE A 68 -10.36 6.49 31.94
C PHE A 68 -11.68 5.84 32.40
N TYR A 69 -11.66 4.53 32.64
CA TYR A 69 -12.86 3.77 33.04
C TYR A 69 -13.14 3.76 34.54
N SER A 70 -12.10 3.74 35.39
CA SER A 70 -12.25 3.39 36.80
C SER A 70 -11.50 4.30 37.77
N ALA A 71 -10.95 5.44 37.35
CA ALA A 71 -10.38 6.39 38.31
C ALA A 71 -11.50 6.99 39.19
N SER A 72 -11.21 7.17 40.48
CA SER A 72 -12.17 7.74 41.43
C SER A 72 -12.44 9.22 41.16
N ASP A 73 -11.41 9.95 40.72
CA ASP A 73 -11.53 11.36 40.31
C ASP A 73 -12.04 11.45 38.87
N ILE A 74 -13.15 12.19 38.69
CA ILE A 74 -13.79 12.40 37.39
C ILE A 74 -12.90 13.21 36.42
N ARG A 75 -12.06 14.11 36.93
CA ARG A 75 -11.08 14.85 36.12
C ARG A 75 -9.97 13.92 35.63
N ASP A 76 -9.46 13.04 36.49
CA ASP A 76 -8.47 12.04 36.10
C ASP A 76 -9.02 11.10 35.02
N ARG A 77 -10.29 10.68 35.15
CA ARG A 77 -10.97 9.92 34.08
C ARG A 77 -10.92 10.69 32.77
N ALA A 78 -11.34 11.96 32.77
CA ALA A 78 -11.40 12.77 31.56
C ALA A 78 -10.02 13.03 30.94
N LEU A 79 -9.00 13.32 31.75
CA LEU A 79 -7.63 13.57 31.31
C LEU A 79 -6.96 12.30 30.76
N ALA A 80 -7.19 11.15 31.39
CA ALA A 80 -6.75 9.86 30.86
C ALA A 80 -7.41 9.57 29.50
N GLY A 81 -8.72 9.81 29.39
CA GLY A 81 -9.44 9.74 28.12
C GLY A 81 -8.84 10.65 27.05
N LEU A 82 -8.48 11.89 27.41
CA LEU A 82 -7.85 12.85 26.52
C LEU A 82 -6.47 12.38 26.01
N CYS A 83 -5.65 11.77 26.87
CA CYS A 83 -4.38 11.18 26.44
C CYS A 83 -4.57 10.07 25.41
N LEU A 84 -5.57 9.19 25.62
CA LEU A 84 -5.89 8.13 24.66
C LEU A 84 -6.48 8.69 23.37
N ARG A 85 -7.33 9.73 23.43
CA ARG A 85 -7.88 10.39 22.24
C ARG A 85 -6.77 11.02 21.39
N CYS A 86 -5.75 11.61 22.00
CA CYS A 86 -4.55 12.08 21.28
C CYS A 86 -3.89 10.92 20.50
N TYR A 87 -3.67 9.78 21.17
CA TYR A 87 -3.10 8.59 20.52
C TYR A 87 -3.97 8.08 19.37
N VAL A 88 -5.28 7.97 19.61
CA VAL A 88 -6.27 7.48 18.65
C VAL A 88 -6.33 8.37 17.41
N SER A 89 -6.33 9.71 17.56
CA SER A 89 -6.37 10.66 16.44
C SER A 89 -5.24 10.43 15.42
N GLN A 90 -4.03 10.15 15.91
CA GLN A 90 -2.88 9.85 15.05
C GLN A 90 -3.08 8.57 14.25
N LYS A 91 -3.63 7.53 14.90
CA LYS A 91 -3.87 6.23 14.26
C LYS A 91 -5.04 6.25 13.30
N ILE A 92 -6.07 7.06 13.57
CA ILE A 92 -7.16 7.35 12.63
C ILE A 92 -6.58 8.00 11.36
N LEU A 93 -5.76 9.05 11.51
CA LEU A 93 -5.11 9.72 10.38
C LEU A 93 -4.29 8.72 9.54
N MET A 94 -3.43 7.93 10.19
CA MET A 94 -2.65 6.90 9.50
C MET A 94 -3.52 5.86 8.81
N THR A 95 -4.71 5.57 9.37
CA THR A 95 -5.68 4.68 8.74
C THR A 95 -6.26 5.30 7.47
N CYS A 96 -6.68 6.56 7.54
CA CYS A 96 -7.21 7.30 6.38
C CYS A 96 -6.19 7.37 5.25
N LYS A 97 -4.92 7.66 5.55
CA LYS A 97 -3.85 7.66 4.54
C LYS A 97 -3.68 6.32 3.83
N LYS A 98 -3.88 5.20 4.52
CA LYS A 98 -3.76 3.86 3.93
C LYS A 98 -4.99 3.44 3.13
N ILE A 99 -6.19 3.97 3.43
CA ILE A 99 -7.44 3.52 2.79
C ILE A 99 -7.41 3.65 1.27
N PRO A 100 -6.99 4.80 0.68
CA PRO A 100 -6.84 4.92 -0.76
C PRO A 100 -6.01 3.78 -1.34
N HIS A 101 -4.88 3.45 -0.74
CA HIS A 101 -3.96 2.38 -1.17
C HIS A 101 -4.50 0.94 -1.01
N THR A 102 -5.66 0.72 -0.38
CA THR A 102 -6.25 -0.62 -0.21
C THR A 102 -7.23 -1.06 -1.31
N GLY A 103 -7.51 -0.19 -2.31
CA GLY A 103 -8.36 -0.50 -3.47
C GLY A 103 -7.60 -1.15 -4.63
N GLN A 104 -8.33 -1.64 -5.65
CA GLN A 104 -7.73 -2.16 -6.89
C GLN A 104 -6.85 -1.09 -7.54
N SER A 105 -5.64 -1.47 -7.95
CA SER A 105 -4.57 -0.57 -8.42
C SER A 105 -4.82 0.05 -9.80
N GLU A 106 -5.85 -0.40 -10.52
CA GLU A 106 -6.07 -0.09 -11.94
C GLU A 106 -7.10 1.03 -12.18
N VAL A 107 -7.67 1.62 -11.12
CA VAL A 107 -8.65 2.71 -11.22
C VAL A 107 -8.13 3.92 -10.46
N GLU A 108 -7.93 5.03 -11.16
CA GLU A 108 -7.63 6.33 -10.57
C GLU A 108 -8.71 6.68 -9.54
N LYS A 109 -8.27 7.03 -8.32
CA LYS A 109 -9.18 7.20 -7.19
C LYS A 109 -9.68 8.64 -7.17
N PRO A 110 -11.00 8.86 -7.25
CA PRO A 110 -11.60 10.19 -7.30
C PRO A 110 -11.65 10.91 -5.94
N PHE A 111 -10.86 10.48 -4.94
CA PHE A 111 -10.81 11.07 -3.60
C PHE A 111 -9.43 10.86 -2.97
N SER A 112 -9.03 11.79 -2.10
CA SER A 112 -7.81 11.78 -1.29
C SER A 112 -8.11 11.32 0.15
N TYR A 113 -7.05 11.11 0.94
CA TYR A 113 -7.20 10.86 2.38
C TYR A 113 -7.80 12.07 3.13
N ILE A 114 -7.66 13.29 2.58
CA ILE A 114 -8.20 14.53 3.16
C ILE A 114 -9.72 14.45 3.24
N ASP A 115 -10.36 13.94 2.20
CA ASP A 115 -11.83 13.78 2.13
C ASP A 115 -12.37 12.79 3.16
N LEU A 116 -11.51 11.89 3.65
CA LEU A 116 -11.86 10.91 4.67
C LEU A 116 -11.87 11.52 6.08
N LEU A 117 -11.07 12.56 6.33
CA LEU A 117 -10.82 13.10 7.67
C LEU A 117 -12.10 13.63 8.36
N PRO A 118 -13.00 14.39 7.70
CA PRO A 118 -14.22 14.90 8.32
C PRO A 118 -15.13 13.83 8.91
N PHE A 119 -15.07 12.59 8.41
CA PHE A 119 -15.91 11.49 8.88
C PHE A 119 -15.42 10.81 10.16
N VAL A 120 -14.14 11.01 10.52
CA VAL A 120 -13.48 10.24 11.59
C VAL A 120 -12.58 11.05 12.53
N LEU A 121 -12.13 12.24 12.13
CA LEU A 121 -11.38 13.18 12.98
C LEU A 121 -12.29 14.32 13.46
N ASN A 122 -13.36 13.98 14.16
CA ASN A 122 -14.32 14.96 14.70
C ASN A 122 -13.97 15.47 16.11
N ASP A 123 -12.71 15.31 16.53
CA ASP A 123 -12.23 15.60 17.89
C ASP A 123 -11.06 16.60 17.83
N ASP A 124 -11.15 17.68 18.59
CA ASP A 124 -10.14 18.74 18.65
C ASP A 124 -9.45 18.88 20.03
N GLY A 125 -9.80 18.00 20.96
CA GLY A 125 -9.22 17.90 22.30
C GLY A 125 -9.54 19.06 23.24
N ARG A 126 -10.51 19.94 22.91
CA ARG A 126 -10.94 21.02 23.81
C ARG A 126 -11.83 20.53 24.93
N GLU A 127 -12.77 19.64 24.61
CA GLU A 127 -13.74 19.13 25.56
C GLU A 127 -13.17 17.94 26.34
N LEU A 128 -13.31 17.99 27.67
CA LEU A 128 -13.04 16.86 28.55
C LEU A 128 -14.23 15.90 28.49
N VAL A 129 -14.01 14.68 28.02
CA VAL A 129 -15.08 13.71 27.77
C VAL A 129 -14.85 12.47 28.61
N ILE A 130 -15.92 12.02 29.27
CA ILE A 130 -15.98 10.78 30.04
C ILE A 130 -17.11 9.90 29.52
N LEU A 131 -17.15 8.66 30.00
CA LEU A 131 -18.30 7.77 29.84
C LEU A 131 -19.19 7.82 31.07
N ASP A 132 -20.49 7.65 30.89
CA ASP A 132 -21.42 7.42 31.99
C ASP A 132 -21.07 6.14 32.79
N ASN A 133 -21.78 5.92 33.91
CA ASN A 133 -21.51 4.78 34.79
C ASN A 133 -21.73 3.42 34.11
N GLU A 134 -22.52 3.38 33.04
CA GLU A 134 -22.82 2.18 32.26
C GLU A 134 -21.85 1.98 31.08
N GLY A 135 -20.96 2.95 30.83
CA GLY A 135 -20.05 2.94 29.69
C GLY A 135 -20.74 3.08 28.33
N GLN A 136 -21.99 3.57 28.29
CA GLN A 136 -22.81 3.62 27.08
C GLN A 136 -22.78 4.99 26.42
N ASN A 137 -22.93 6.05 27.20
CA ASN A 137 -23.04 7.41 26.67
C ASN A 137 -21.80 8.25 26.96
N GLN A 138 -21.51 9.18 26.05
CA GLN A 138 -20.44 10.17 26.20
C GLN A 138 -20.98 11.41 26.92
N LEU A 139 -20.24 11.87 27.93
CA LEU A 139 -20.57 13.06 28.71
C LEU A 139 -19.41 14.05 28.64
N ILE A 140 -19.72 15.34 28.54
CA ILE A 140 -18.73 16.41 28.65
C ILE A 140 -18.65 16.84 30.12
N LEU A 141 -17.42 16.91 30.63
CA LEU A 141 -17.10 17.41 31.96
C LEU A 141 -16.88 18.92 31.90
N ASN A 142 -17.74 19.66 32.59
CA ASN A 142 -17.64 21.11 32.72
C ASN A 142 -16.59 21.50 33.77
N GLN A 143 -16.25 22.79 33.84
CA GLN A 143 -15.22 23.29 34.78
C GLN A 143 -15.62 23.13 36.25
N ASP A 144 -16.92 23.14 36.55
CA ASP A 144 -17.54 22.97 37.87
C ASP A 144 -17.74 21.50 38.28
N ASP A 145 -17.09 20.56 37.57
CA ASP A 145 -17.24 19.11 37.74
C ASP A 145 -18.65 18.56 37.47
N THR A 146 -19.55 19.37 36.91
CA THR A 146 -20.84 18.89 36.41
C THR A 146 -20.67 18.22 35.05
N THR A 147 -21.57 17.30 34.73
CA THR A 147 -21.55 16.58 33.45
C THR A 147 -22.78 16.91 32.62
N ARG A 148 -22.58 17.02 31.31
CA ARG A 148 -23.67 17.19 30.34
C ARG A 148 -23.61 16.12 29.25
N PRO A 149 -24.73 15.54 28.82
CA PRO A 149 -24.74 14.57 27.74
C PRO A 149 -24.40 15.22 26.40
N ILE A 150 -23.68 14.49 25.55
CA ILE A 150 -23.45 14.89 24.16
C ILE A 150 -24.73 14.61 23.35
N ALA A 151 -25.14 15.56 22.51
CA ALA A 151 -26.29 15.38 21.63
C ALA A 151 -26.03 14.23 20.63
N LYS A 152 -27.09 13.49 20.29
CA LYS A 152 -27.02 12.37 19.34
C LYS A 152 -26.51 12.85 17.99
N GLY A 153 -25.47 12.20 17.47
CA GLY A 153 -24.76 12.58 16.24
C GLY A 153 -23.58 13.53 16.46
N GLY A 154 -23.40 14.05 17.68
CA GLY A 154 -22.23 14.83 18.09
C GLY A 154 -21.17 14.02 18.81
N GLU A 155 -21.33 12.69 18.92
CA GLU A 155 -20.39 11.85 19.67
C GLU A 155 -19.00 11.82 19.02
N TYR A 156 -17.95 11.87 19.84
CA TYR A 156 -16.59 11.81 19.35
C TYR A 156 -16.25 10.39 18.92
N PHE A 157 -15.77 10.23 17.68
CA PHE A 157 -15.42 8.92 17.14
C PHE A 157 -14.21 8.31 17.86
N SER A 158 -13.26 9.16 18.28
CA SER A 158 -12.11 8.78 19.11
C SER A 158 -12.57 8.12 20.43
N VAL A 159 -13.60 8.67 21.08
CA VAL A 159 -14.19 8.13 22.31
C VAL A 159 -14.98 6.87 22.04
N GLU A 160 -15.71 6.78 20.92
CA GLU A 160 -16.43 5.56 20.53
C GLU A 160 -15.50 4.37 20.30
N ILE A 161 -14.31 4.61 19.75
CA ILE A 161 -13.27 3.60 19.62
C ILE A 161 -12.84 3.08 21.01
N LEU A 162 -12.59 4.00 21.94
CA LEU A 162 -12.15 3.68 23.31
C LEU A 162 -13.24 2.99 24.11
N ARG A 163 -14.50 3.37 23.91
CA ARG A 163 -15.70 2.78 24.54
C ARG A 163 -15.83 1.29 24.24
N ARG A 164 -15.53 0.89 23.00
CA ARG A 164 -15.62 -0.51 22.56
C ARG A 164 -14.33 -1.30 22.74
N PHE A 165 -13.22 -0.64 23.06
CA PHE A 165 -11.93 -1.27 23.25
C PHE A 165 -11.80 -1.84 24.67
N ASN A 166 -11.44 -3.12 24.79
CA ASN A 166 -11.16 -3.76 26.07
C ASN A 166 -9.81 -4.51 26.01
N PRO A 167 -8.77 -4.01 26.71
CA PRO A 167 -7.45 -4.63 26.72
C PRO A 167 -7.36 -5.89 27.60
N ASN A 168 -8.37 -6.20 28.42
CA ASN A 168 -8.33 -7.31 29.39
C ASN A 168 -8.93 -8.62 28.86
N LEU A 169 -9.37 -8.67 27.59
CA LEU A 169 -9.85 -9.91 26.99
C LEU A 169 -8.65 -10.79 26.56
N ASN A 170 -8.68 -12.08 26.86
CA ASN A 170 -7.58 -13.04 26.58
C ASN A 170 -7.18 -13.19 25.09
N SER A 171 -7.91 -12.53 24.18
CA SER A 171 -7.65 -12.43 22.73
C SER A 171 -7.49 -10.97 22.28
N SER A 172 -7.05 -10.06 23.17
CA SER A 172 -7.06 -8.62 22.93
C SER A 172 -6.20 -8.24 21.73
N GLU A 173 -6.88 -7.89 20.64
CA GLU A 173 -6.33 -7.15 19.52
C GLU A 173 -5.63 -5.88 20.04
N SER A 174 -4.45 -5.53 19.51
CA SER A 174 -3.77 -4.29 19.90
C SER A 174 -4.65 -3.07 19.60
N LEU A 175 -4.51 -2.00 20.39
CA LEU A 175 -5.28 -0.76 20.17
C LEU A 175 -5.10 -0.24 18.74
N ASP A 176 -3.92 -0.40 18.14
CA ASP A 176 -3.63 -0.04 16.75
C ASP A 176 -4.51 -0.80 15.74
N ASN A 177 -4.56 -2.13 15.86
CA ASN A 177 -5.38 -2.97 14.97
C ASN A 177 -6.88 -2.71 15.20
N TRP A 178 -7.26 -2.47 16.46
CA TRP A 178 -8.62 -2.09 16.84
C TRP A 178 -9.06 -0.76 16.20
N ILE A 179 -8.22 0.29 16.29
CA ILE A 179 -8.46 1.60 15.66
C ILE A 179 -8.58 1.43 14.15
N TRP A 180 -7.66 0.69 13.54
CA TRP A 180 -7.69 0.39 12.10
C TRP A 180 -9.02 -0.23 11.70
N ARG A 181 -9.45 -1.29 12.40
CA ARG A 181 -10.68 -2.01 12.12
C ARG A 181 -11.91 -1.13 12.32
N LEU A 182 -12.01 -0.37 13.41
CA LEU A 182 -13.16 0.49 13.66
C LEU A 182 -13.23 1.70 12.73
N THR A 183 -12.10 2.33 12.41
CA THR A 183 -12.04 3.43 11.42
C THR A 183 -12.59 2.96 10.08
N GLN A 184 -12.17 1.79 9.62
CA GLN A 184 -12.71 1.17 8.41
C GLN A 184 -14.20 0.77 8.51
N GLN A 185 -14.69 0.57 9.72
CA GLN A 185 -16.08 0.19 9.98
C GLN A 185 -17.02 1.38 10.14
N ASN A 186 -16.50 2.60 10.29
CA ASN A 186 -17.27 3.83 10.41
C ASN A 186 -18.28 3.96 9.25
N GLN A 187 -19.55 4.22 9.59
CA GLN A 187 -20.65 4.18 8.61
C GLN A 187 -20.63 5.37 7.66
N HIS A 188 -20.26 6.56 8.15
CA HIS A 188 -20.13 7.75 7.31
C HIS A 188 -18.98 7.58 6.32
N LEU A 189 -17.82 7.12 6.80
CA LEU A 189 -16.68 6.80 5.96
C LEU A 189 -16.99 5.72 4.92
N LYS A 190 -17.67 4.63 5.32
CA LYS A 190 -18.10 3.59 4.37
C LYS A 190 -19.05 4.12 3.31
N SER A 191 -19.99 4.97 3.71
CA SER A 191 -20.94 5.56 2.78
C SER A 191 -20.22 6.43 1.76
N PHE A 192 -19.29 7.29 2.19
CA PHE A 192 -18.43 8.07 1.32
C PHE A 192 -17.63 7.19 0.36
N LEU A 193 -16.92 6.17 0.87
CA LEU A 193 -16.12 5.26 0.02
C LEU A 193 -16.99 4.52 -1.02
N TRP A 194 -18.24 4.19 -0.66
CA TRP A 194 -19.19 3.60 -1.60
C TRP A 194 -19.62 4.54 -2.72
N GLU A 195 -19.71 5.85 -2.48
CA GLU A 195 -20.01 6.84 -3.51
C GLU A 195 -18.97 6.81 -4.65
N PHE A 196 -17.74 6.41 -4.34
CA PHE A 196 -16.63 6.31 -5.28
C PHE A 196 -16.29 4.88 -5.73
N GLY A 197 -17.21 3.93 -5.54
CA GLY A 197 -17.00 2.54 -5.97
C GLY A 197 -16.02 1.73 -5.11
N VAL A 198 -15.34 2.36 -4.15
CA VAL A 198 -14.35 1.73 -3.26
C VAL A 198 -15.06 0.94 -2.16
N ARG A 199 -14.70 -0.33 -2.00
CA ARG A 199 -15.36 -1.30 -1.08
C ARG A 199 -16.85 -1.51 -1.37
N THR A 200 -17.25 -1.36 -2.63
CA THR A 200 -18.56 -1.84 -3.10
C THR A 200 -18.73 -3.33 -2.78
N PRO A 201 -19.95 -3.80 -2.50
CA PRO A 201 -20.22 -5.23 -2.49
C PRO A 201 -19.73 -5.82 -3.81
N SER A 202 -19.06 -6.98 -3.79
CA SER A 202 -18.67 -7.67 -5.02
C SER A 202 -19.90 -7.86 -5.92
N ASP A 203 -19.71 -8.01 -7.22
CA ASP A 203 -20.80 -8.31 -8.17
C ASP A 203 -21.72 -9.42 -7.61
N TRP A 204 -21.10 -10.45 -7.04
CA TRP A 204 -21.74 -11.59 -6.41
C TRP A 204 -22.54 -11.24 -5.15
N ALA A 205 -22.05 -10.29 -4.35
CA ALA A 205 -22.77 -9.80 -3.18
C ALA A 205 -23.95 -8.90 -3.57
N LEU A 206 -23.89 -8.21 -4.70
CA LEU A 206 -25.00 -7.44 -5.26
C LEU A 206 -26.11 -8.37 -5.78
N LEU A 207 -25.74 -9.42 -6.50
CA LEU A 207 -26.68 -10.44 -7.02
C LEU A 207 -27.33 -11.27 -5.91
N CYS A 208 -26.72 -11.34 -4.73
CA CYS A 208 -27.36 -11.96 -3.56
C CYS A 208 -28.44 -11.08 -2.89
N ARG A 209 -28.71 -9.88 -3.40
CA ARG A 209 -29.74 -8.97 -2.88
C ARG A 209 -31.02 -9.07 -3.68
N HIS A 210 -32.13 -8.69 -3.05
CA HIS A 210 -33.41 -8.58 -3.73
C HIS A 210 -33.37 -7.48 -4.78
N ILE A 211 -33.77 -7.80 -6.02
CA ILE A 211 -33.91 -6.84 -7.12
C ILE A 211 -35.24 -6.08 -6.96
N PRO A 212 -35.23 -4.76 -6.73
CA PRO A 212 -36.46 -3.97 -6.66
C PRO A 212 -37.22 -3.97 -7.99
N ARG A 213 -38.56 -4.04 -7.95
CA ARG A 213 -39.41 -3.99 -9.17
C ARG A 213 -39.21 -2.74 -10.02
N SER A 214 -38.79 -1.63 -9.41
CA SER A 214 -38.50 -0.39 -10.14
C SER A 214 -37.32 -0.50 -11.12
N LEU A 215 -36.55 -1.59 -11.08
CA LEU A 215 -35.50 -1.88 -12.07
C LEU A 215 -35.95 -2.75 -13.23
N GLU A 216 -37.19 -3.24 -13.25
CA GLU A 216 -37.74 -4.02 -14.36
C GLU A 216 -37.54 -3.34 -15.74
N PRO A 217 -37.68 -2.00 -15.89
CA PRO A 217 -37.42 -1.35 -17.18
C PRO A 217 -35.95 -1.35 -17.63
N ARG A 218 -35.00 -1.54 -16.71
CA ARG A 218 -33.55 -1.55 -16.99
C ARG A 218 -32.98 -2.95 -17.16
N LEU A 219 -33.75 -3.97 -16.80
CA LEU A 219 -33.36 -5.38 -16.89
C LEU A 219 -33.87 -5.98 -18.20
N GLN A 220 -33.11 -6.92 -18.76
CA GLN A 220 -33.57 -7.68 -19.92
C GLN A 220 -34.49 -8.81 -19.49
N LYS A 221 -35.29 -9.31 -20.45
CA LYS A 221 -36.15 -10.48 -20.25
C LYS A 221 -35.29 -11.68 -19.82
N GLY A 222 -35.60 -12.27 -18.66
CA GLY A 222 -34.84 -13.39 -18.08
C GLY A 222 -33.81 -13.01 -17.01
N ASP A 223 -33.46 -11.73 -16.86
CA ASP A 223 -32.43 -11.30 -15.90
C ASP A 223 -32.83 -11.57 -14.44
N ARG A 224 -34.13 -11.48 -14.12
CA ARG A 224 -34.63 -11.74 -12.77
C ARG A 224 -34.48 -13.21 -12.41
N GLU A 225 -34.85 -14.08 -13.33
CA GLU A 225 -34.76 -15.52 -13.19
C GLU A 225 -33.29 -15.97 -13.12
N ILE A 226 -32.39 -15.32 -13.87
CA ILE A 226 -30.93 -15.51 -13.77
C ILE A 226 -30.44 -15.20 -12.35
N VAL A 227 -30.87 -14.10 -11.74
CA VAL A 227 -30.47 -13.76 -10.36
C VAL A 227 -31.13 -14.67 -9.32
N GLU A 228 -32.37 -15.09 -9.52
CA GLU A 228 -33.04 -16.05 -8.63
C GLU A 228 -32.32 -17.40 -8.61
N VAL A 229 -31.93 -17.92 -9.78
CA VAL A 229 -31.15 -19.15 -9.90
C VAL A 229 -29.78 -18.98 -9.22
N PHE A 230 -29.11 -17.85 -9.46
CA PHE A 230 -27.85 -17.53 -8.79
C PHE A 230 -28.00 -17.55 -7.26
N TYR A 231 -29.01 -16.85 -6.74
CA TYR A 231 -29.29 -16.75 -5.32
C TYR A 231 -29.62 -18.12 -4.71
N ALA A 232 -30.39 -18.96 -5.39
CA ALA A 232 -30.76 -20.28 -4.93
C ALA A 232 -29.53 -21.20 -4.74
N VAL A 233 -28.63 -21.24 -5.72
CA VAL A 233 -27.40 -22.05 -5.67
C VAL A 233 -26.46 -21.53 -4.57
N TYR A 234 -26.22 -20.22 -4.52
CA TYR A 234 -25.34 -19.63 -3.49
C TYR A 234 -25.89 -19.77 -2.07
N ARG A 235 -27.23 -19.72 -1.89
CA ARG A 235 -27.87 -19.91 -0.59
C ARG A 235 -27.76 -21.35 -0.11
N ARG A 236 -27.92 -22.34 -1.00
CA ARG A 236 -27.69 -23.76 -0.69
C ARG A 236 -26.25 -23.99 -0.24
N ASP A 237 -25.29 -23.51 -1.01
CA ASP A 237 -23.87 -23.77 -0.74
C ASP A 237 -23.39 -23.09 0.55
N ARG A 238 -23.95 -21.94 0.91
CA ARG A 238 -23.72 -21.29 2.21
C ARG A 238 -24.37 -22.00 3.39
N ARG A 239 -25.46 -22.74 3.18
CA ARG A 239 -26.04 -23.58 4.25
C ARG A 239 -25.24 -24.85 4.45
N ASN A 240 -24.67 -25.38 3.38
CA ASN A 240 -23.88 -26.61 3.39
C ASN A 240 -22.42 -26.38 3.76
N SER A 241 -21.93 -25.13 3.72
CA SER A 241 -20.58 -24.77 4.15
C SER A 241 -20.64 -23.77 5.30
N ASP A 242 -19.97 -24.07 6.41
CA ASP A 242 -19.83 -23.15 7.56
C ASP A 242 -18.95 -21.91 7.25
N LYS A 243 -18.71 -21.61 5.97
CA LYS A 243 -17.87 -20.50 5.53
C LYS A 243 -18.61 -19.18 5.69
N LYS A 244 -18.35 -18.49 6.81
CA LYS A 244 -18.68 -17.08 7.01
C LYS A 244 -17.71 -16.20 6.22
N GLY A 245 -18.19 -15.47 5.21
CA GLY A 245 -17.33 -14.62 4.38
C GLY A 245 -18.01 -13.94 3.19
N ARG A 246 -17.24 -13.13 2.44
CA ARG A 246 -17.67 -12.42 1.20
C ARG A 246 -18.14 -13.42 0.13
N CYS A 247 -19.12 -13.03 -0.69
CA CYS A 247 -19.53 -13.84 -1.84
C CYS A 247 -18.37 -13.91 -2.85
N SER A 248 -17.86 -15.12 -3.10
CA SER A 248 -16.83 -15.40 -4.10
C SER A 248 -17.43 -15.53 -5.50
N GLU A 249 -16.57 -15.51 -6.52
CA GLU A 249 -16.95 -15.76 -7.92
C GLU A 249 -17.49 -17.18 -8.11
N PRO A 250 -18.48 -17.40 -9.03
CA PRO A 250 -19.04 -18.71 -9.28
C PRO A 250 -18.00 -19.70 -9.80
N THR A 251 -17.96 -20.88 -9.19
CA THR A 251 -17.13 -21.99 -9.70
C THR A 251 -17.71 -22.55 -11.01
N PRO A 252 -16.89 -23.21 -11.85
CA PRO A 252 -17.38 -23.83 -13.08
C PRO A 252 -18.53 -24.83 -12.86
N ARG A 253 -18.53 -25.55 -11.72
CA ARG A 253 -19.61 -26.47 -11.34
C ARG A 253 -20.90 -25.73 -11.03
N GLN A 254 -20.83 -24.63 -10.27
CA GLN A 254 -22.00 -23.79 -9.98
C GLN A 254 -22.55 -23.15 -11.25
N LEU A 255 -21.70 -22.70 -12.17
CA LEU A 255 -22.14 -22.14 -13.46
C LEU A 255 -22.86 -23.18 -14.32
N GLN A 256 -22.40 -24.43 -14.32
CA GLN A 256 -23.09 -25.50 -15.03
C GLN A 256 -24.46 -25.79 -14.41
N GLU A 257 -24.53 -25.92 -13.09
CA GLU A 257 -25.79 -26.13 -12.37
C GLU A 257 -26.80 -24.99 -12.62
N MET A 258 -26.34 -23.74 -12.58
CA MET A 258 -27.18 -22.58 -12.88
C MET A 258 -27.72 -22.62 -14.31
N ARG A 259 -26.92 -23.06 -15.28
CA ARG A 259 -27.38 -23.23 -16.67
C ARG A 259 -28.45 -24.30 -16.78
N ASP A 260 -28.28 -25.44 -16.13
CA ASP A 260 -29.25 -26.53 -16.15
C ASP A 260 -30.59 -26.07 -15.56
N LEU A 261 -30.56 -25.32 -14.45
CA LEU A 261 -31.74 -24.72 -13.82
C LEU A 261 -32.40 -23.63 -14.68
N LEU A 262 -31.63 -22.84 -15.43
CA LEU A 262 -32.15 -21.83 -16.35
C LEU A 262 -32.80 -22.47 -17.58
N GLN A 263 -32.23 -23.57 -18.08
CA GLN A 263 -32.81 -24.32 -19.18
C GLN A 263 -34.17 -24.94 -18.80
N GLN A 264 -34.31 -25.42 -17.56
CA GLN A 264 -35.61 -25.88 -17.03
C GLN A 264 -36.66 -24.75 -16.95
N ARG A 265 -36.23 -23.49 -16.87
CA ARG A 265 -37.09 -22.30 -16.86
C ARG A 265 -37.27 -21.67 -18.24
N ASN A 266 -36.92 -22.37 -19.32
CA ASN A 266 -36.97 -21.89 -20.71
C ASN A 266 -36.10 -20.65 -21.00
N ILE A 267 -35.01 -20.46 -20.25
CA ILE A 267 -34.02 -19.40 -20.51
C ILE A 267 -32.78 -20.04 -21.13
N THR A 268 -32.56 -19.76 -22.41
CA THR A 268 -31.42 -20.30 -23.15
C THR A 268 -30.18 -19.45 -22.91
N VAL A 269 -29.18 -20.00 -22.21
CA VAL A 269 -27.85 -19.41 -22.09
C VAL A 269 -26.83 -20.36 -22.72
N SER A 270 -26.22 -19.92 -23.80
CA SER A 270 -25.43 -20.76 -24.72
C SER A 270 -24.10 -21.20 -24.11
N SER A 271 -23.54 -20.42 -23.19
CA SER A 271 -22.25 -20.74 -22.55
C SER A 271 -22.11 -20.20 -21.13
N SER A 272 -21.19 -20.78 -20.34
CA SER A 272 -20.85 -20.28 -19.00
C SER A 272 -20.23 -18.88 -19.03
N ARG A 273 -19.55 -18.52 -20.14
CA ARG A 273 -19.00 -17.16 -20.35
C ARG A 273 -20.12 -16.14 -20.55
N GLU A 274 -21.13 -16.50 -21.33
CA GLU A 274 -22.32 -15.66 -21.56
C GLU A 274 -23.09 -15.46 -20.24
N LEU A 275 -23.30 -16.52 -19.46
CA LEU A 275 -23.92 -16.43 -18.13
C LEU A 275 -23.13 -15.46 -17.22
N MET A 276 -21.81 -15.51 -17.26
CA MET A 276 -20.96 -14.60 -16.49
C MET A 276 -21.10 -13.14 -16.94
N CYS A 277 -21.22 -12.90 -18.25
CA CYS A 277 -21.50 -11.56 -18.79
C CYS A 277 -22.86 -11.03 -18.32
N HIS A 278 -23.90 -11.87 -18.30
CA HIS A 278 -25.20 -11.50 -17.73
C HIS A 278 -25.09 -11.10 -16.25
N PHE A 279 -24.40 -11.90 -15.43
CA PHE A 279 -24.22 -11.57 -14.02
C PHE A 279 -23.50 -10.24 -13.81
N LYS A 280 -22.39 -9.99 -14.51
CA LYS A 280 -21.64 -8.73 -14.41
C LYS A 280 -22.48 -7.53 -14.82
N ARG A 281 -23.25 -7.66 -15.91
CA ARG A 281 -24.17 -6.61 -16.36
C ARG A 281 -25.24 -6.31 -15.33
N ILE A 282 -25.90 -7.33 -14.79
CA ILE A 282 -26.97 -7.15 -13.80
C ILE A 282 -26.40 -6.55 -12.51
N ALA A 283 -25.22 -6.99 -12.08
CA ALA A 283 -24.52 -6.41 -10.94
C ALA A 283 -24.22 -4.92 -11.16
N GLU A 284 -23.81 -4.52 -12.36
CA GLU A 284 -23.59 -3.12 -12.71
C GLU A 284 -24.90 -2.30 -12.66
N ILE A 285 -26.00 -2.82 -13.20
CA ILE A 285 -27.32 -2.16 -13.11
C ILE A 285 -27.73 -1.95 -11.64
N LEU A 286 -27.55 -2.98 -10.80
CA LEU A 286 -27.84 -2.90 -9.36
C LEU A 286 -26.93 -1.91 -8.63
N ARG A 287 -25.65 -1.82 -9.03
CA ARG A 287 -24.69 -0.85 -8.52
C ARG A 287 -25.15 0.58 -8.84
N GLN A 288 -25.47 0.84 -10.10
CA GLN A 288 -25.95 2.15 -10.56
C GLN A 288 -27.27 2.57 -9.91
N ASP A 289 -28.21 1.64 -9.71
CA ASP A 289 -29.45 1.91 -8.97
C ASP A 289 -29.21 2.21 -7.49
N THR A 290 -28.34 1.43 -6.84
CA THR A 290 -27.98 1.65 -5.44
C THR A 290 -27.33 3.02 -5.24
N LEU A 291 -26.48 3.45 -6.19
CA LEU A 291 -25.87 4.78 -6.22
C LEU A 291 -26.94 5.87 -6.44
N SER A 292 -27.78 5.72 -7.47
CA SER A 292 -28.82 6.70 -7.84
C SER A 292 -29.83 6.94 -6.70
N ARG A 293 -30.26 5.89 -5.98
CA ARG A 293 -31.21 6.03 -4.86
C ARG A 293 -30.63 6.70 -3.62
N ARG A 294 -29.32 6.58 -3.41
CA ARG A 294 -28.65 7.14 -2.23
C ARG A 294 -28.21 8.58 -2.42
N ILE A 295 -27.80 8.92 -3.65
CA ILE A 295 -27.15 10.19 -3.96
C ILE A 295 -28.17 11.19 -4.55
N GLY A 296 -29.31 10.72 -5.06
CA GLY A 296 -30.08 11.49 -6.04
C GLY A 296 -29.40 11.40 -7.41
N SER A 297 -29.81 12.22 -8.38
CA SER A 297 -29.08 12.44 -9.64
C SER A 297 -27.57 12.52 -9.38
N PRO A 298 -26.69 12.09 -10.31
CA PRO A 298 -25.24 12.11 -10.08
C PRO A 298 -24.83 13.48 -9.52
N LYS A 299 -24.18 13.48 -8.35
CA LYS A 299 -23.69 14.71 -7.72
C LYS A 299 -22.84 15.46 -8.74
N THR A 300 -23.35 16.59 -9.20
CA THR A 300 -22.57 17.60 -9.90
C THR A 300 -21.66 18.22 -8.87
N ILE A 301 -20.35 18.00 -9.03
CA ILE A 301 -19.34 18.71 -8.25
C ILE A 301 -19.50 20.21 -8.57
N PRO A 302 -19.62 21.10 -7.58
CA PRO A 302 -19.71 22.55 -7.82
C PRO A 302 -18.47 23.03 -8.56
N LEU A 303 -18.62 23.86 -9.58
CA LEU A 303 -17.50 24.41 -10.37
C LEU A 303 -16.61 25.36 -9.56
N GLU A 304 -17.04 25.79 -8.38
CA GLU A 304 -16.36 26.76 -7.52
C GLU A 304 -16.51 26.40 -6.04
N VAL A 305 -15.46 26.64 -5.23
CA VAL A 305 -15.44 26.45 -3.78
C VAL A 305 -15.11 27.79 -3.11
N TYR A 306 -15.75 28.08 -1.97
CA TYR A 306 -15.49 29.29 -1.21
C TYR A 306 -14.17 29.18 -0.43
N ASP A 307 -13.21 30.06 -0.70
CA ASP A 307 -11.93 30.13 0.00
C ASP A 307 -11.99 31.17 1.14
N ASN A 308 -11.97 30.69 2.38
CA ASN A 308 -11.98 31.52 3.58
C ASN A 308 -10.72 32.41 3.74
N SER A 309 -9.61 32.08 3.08
CA SER A 309 -8.36 32.83 3.20
C SER A 309 -8.31 34.05 2.29
N THR A 310 -8.94 33.95 1.11
CA THR A 310 -9.07 35.04 0.14
C THR A 310 -10.44 35.72 0.17
N ASN A 311 -11.40 35.14 0.90
CA ASN A 311 -12.78 35.61 1.03
C ASN A 311 -13.52 35.72 -0.31
N HIS A 312 -13.19 34.83 -1.25
CA HIS A 312 -13.72 34.77 -2.61
C HIS A 312 -14.02 33.32 -3.04
N TYR A 313 -14.93 33.18 -4.01
CA TYR A 313 -15.15 31.89 -4.68
C TYR A 313 -14.01 31.64 -5.68
N VAL A 314 -13.35 30.50 -5.56
CA VAL A 314 -12.29 30.06 -6.46
C VAL A 314 -12.76 28.84 -7.27
N PRO A 315 -12.30 28.66 -8.52
CA PRO A 315 -12.62 27.47 -9.30
C PRO A 315 -12.32 26.18 -8.53
N ASN A 316 -13.23 25.21 -8.60
CA ASN A 316 -13.07 23.92 -7.96
C ASN A 316 -12.04 23.09 -8.73
N LEU A 317 -10.80 23.12 -8.23
CA LEU A 317 -9.64 22.41 -8.78
C LEU A 317 -9.78 20.87 -8.76
N GLU A 318 -10.86 20.31 -8.18
CA GLU A 318 -11.21 18.88 -8.29
C GLU A 318 -11.82 18.51 -9.65
N LEU A 319 -12.25 19.51 -10.45
CA LEU A 319 -12.78 19.32 -11.80
C LEU A 319 -11.66 19.55 -12.85
N ASP A 320 -10.97 18.46 -13.17
CA ASP A 320 -10.20 18.18 -14.40
C ASP A 320 -8.73 18.68 -14.50
N TYR A 321 -7.79 17.80 -14.17
CA TYR A 321 -6.83 17.13 -15.08
C TYR A 321 -5.78 16.40 -14.21
N HIS A 322 -5.53 15.12 -14.51
CA HIS A 322 -4.50 14.29 -13.88
C HIS A 322 -3.14 14.99 -13.79
N ASP A 323 -2.65 15.15 -12.56
CA ASP A 323 -1.23 15.24 -12.28
C ASP A 323 -0.94 14.36 -11.04
N PRO A 324 -0.31 13.17 -11.19
CA PRO A 324 -0.12 12.22 -10.10
C PRO A 324 0.51 12.88 -8.88
N ASP A 325 0.16 12.50 -7.65
CA ASP A 325 0.49 13.22 -6.42
C ASP A 325 2.00 13.55 -6.32
N LEU A 326 2.46 14.76 -5.93
CA LEU A 326 3.90 15.14 -6.01
C LEU A 326 4.73 14.24 -5.09
N GLU A 327 4.18 13.70 -4.01
CA GLU A 327 4.87 12.74 -3.13
C GLU A 327 4.85 11.31 -3.69
N GLU A 328 3.83 10.93 -4.47
CA GLU A 328 3.74 9.63 -5.14
C GLU A 328 4.56 9.64 -6.44
N ILE A 329 4.51 10.71 -7.24
CA ILE A 329 5.51 11.04 -8.27
C ILE A 329 6.88 11.13 -7.64
N GLU A 330 7.13 11.85 -6.53
CA GLU A 330 8.51 11.96 -6.01
C GLU A 330 9.03 10.60 -5.53
N ILE A 331 8.20 9.73 -4.95
CA ILE A 331 8.61 8.38 -4.55
C ILE A 331 8.74 7.45 -5.75
N ASP A 332 7.77 7.46 -6.68
CA ASP A 332 7.80 6.63 -7.88
C ASP A 332 8.86 7.10 -8.87
N GLN A 333 9.05 8.41 -9.04
CA GLN A 333 10.14 9.02 -9.78
C GLN A 333 11.47 8.82 -9.06
N LEU A 334 11.53 8.81 -7.72
CA LEU A 334 12.75 8.39 -7.00
C LEU A 334 13.03 6.91 -7.24
N HIS A 335 12.03 6.04 -7.20
CA HIS A 335 12.17 4.62 -7.50
C HIS A 335 12.58 4.40 -8.95
N GLU A 336 11.96 5.08 -9.91
CA GLU A 336 12.29 5.07 -11.34
C GLU A 336 13.68 5.65 -11.57
N ASN A 337 14.04 6.75 -10.93
CA ASN A 337 15.38 7.33 -11.02
C ASN A 337 16.43 6.38 -10.42
N CYS A 338 16.16 5.76 -9.27
CA CYS A 338 17.03 4.75 -8.68
C CYS A 338 17.12 3.50 -9.55
N ASN A 339 16.02 3.08 -10.17
CA ASN A 339 15.98 1.94 -11.08
C ASN A 339 16.76 2.22 -12.36
N ALA A 340 16.53 3.37 -12.98
CA ALA A 340 17.24 3.83 -14.17
C ALA A 340 18.73 4.02 -13.88
N LEU A 341 19.07 4.63 -12.75
CA LEU A 341 20.45 4.79 -12.30
C LEU A 341 21.12 3.43 -12.08
N PHE A 342 20.41 2.49 -11.46
CA PHE A 342 20.91 1.14 -11.26
C PHE A 342 21.14 0.41 -12.58
N GLU A 343 20.19 0.48 -13.52
CA GLU A 343 20.33 -0.14 -14.84
C GLU A 343 21.46 0.47 -15.66
N GLN A 344 21.61 1.81 -15.60
CA GLN A 344 22.72 2.50 -16.24
C GLN A 344 24.07 2.03 -15.66
N ILE A 345 24.21 2.06 -14.33
CA ILE A 345 25.45 1.65 -13.65
C ILE A 345 25.74 0.17 -13.93
N LEU A 346 24.73 -0.70 -13.91
CA LEU A 346 24.89 -2.10 -14.24
C LEU A 346 25.37 -2.27 -15.70
N SER A 347 24.81 -1.52 -16.65
CA SER A 347 25.26 -1.53 -18.05
C SER A 347 26.71 -1.10 -18.20
N GLU A 348 27.10 0.01 -17.57
CA GLU A 348 28.47 0.54 -17.60
C GLU A 348 29.46 -0.45 -16.97
N VAL A 349 29.11 -1.04 -15.83
CA VAL A 349 29.95 -2.03 -15.14
C VAL A 349 30.09 -3.30 -15.97
N ILE A 350 29.02 -3.78 -16.61
CA ILE A 350 29.09 -4.94 -17.53
C ILE A 350 30.07 -4.64 -18.67
N ALA A 351 29.95 -3.48 -19.31
CA ALA A 351 30.84 -3.08 -20.40
C ALA A 351 32.30 -2.99 -19.94
N GLU A 352 32.56 -2.37 -18.78
CA GLU A 352 33.89 -2.22 -18.19
C GLU A 352 34.52 -3.59 -17.84
N VAL A 353 33.74 -4.48 -17.23
CA VAL A 353 34.22 -5.81 -16.84
C VAL A 353 34.49 -6.68 -18.08
N ILE A 354 33.63 -6.64 -19.09
CA ILE A 354 33.84 -7.37 -20.35
C ILE A 354 35.08 -6.83 -21.08
N ALA A 355 35.23 -5.51 -21.22
CA ALA A 355 36.39 -4.90 -21.87
C ALA A 355 37.71 -5.28 -21.18
N ARG A 356 37.76 -5.17 -19.84
CA ARG A 356 38.93 -5.61 -19.05
C ARG A 356 39.22 -7.09 -19.21
N HIS A 357 38.18 -7.92 -19.29
CA HIS A 357 38.35 -9.35 -19.48
C HIS A 357 38.90 -9.67 -20.88
N ILE A 358 38.43 -8.97 -21.91
CA ILE A 358 38.97 -9.09 -23.28
C ILE A 358 40.44 -8.64 -23.33
N GLU A 359 40.79 -7.53 -22.69
CA GLU A 359 42.19 -7.09 -22.59
C GLU A 359 43.07 -8.13 -21.87
N TYR A 360 42.56 -8.73 -20.80
CA TYR A 360 43.24 -9.80 -20.09
C TYR A 360 43.48 -11.01 -20.99
N LEU A 361 42.46 -11.43 -21.76
CA LEU A 361 42.60 -12.51 -22.73
C LEU A 361 43.59 -12.15 -23.85
N ALA A 362 43.58 -10.90 -24.33
CA ALA A 362 44.47 -10.42 -25.39
C ALA A 362 45.95 -10.37 -24.97
N LYS A 363 46.22 -10.07 -23.69
CA LYS A 363 47.57 -10.06 -23.10
C LYS A 363 48.07 -11.47 -22.76
N SER A 364 47.19 -12.47 -22.71
CA SER A 364 47.55 -13.84 -22.35
C SER A 364 48.09 -14.64 -23.54
N LYS A 365 49.31 -15.21 -23.38
CA LYS A 365 50.01 -15.97 -24.43
C LYS A 365 49.20 -17.16 -25.00
N GLY A 366 48.27 -17.72 -24.22
CA GLY A 366 47.48 -18.90 -24.61
C GLY A 366 46.03 -18.65 -25.00
N TYR A 367 45.50 -17.44 -24.78
CA TYR A 367 44.08 -17.13 -25.00
C TYR A 367 43.82 -15.91 -25.90
N LYS A 368 44.89 -15.32 -26.46
CA LYS A 368 44.82 -14.13 -27.31
C LYS A 368 43.86 -14.26 -28.49
N SER A 369 43.81 -15.42 -29.15
CA SER A 369 42.90 -15.67 -30.28
C SER A 369 41.42 -15.70 -29.87
N PHE A 370 41.11 -15.96 -28.59
CA PHE A 370 39.74 -15.98 -28.07
C PHE A 370 39.26 -14.62 -27.57
N ALA A 371 40.15 -13.64 -27.43
CA ALA A 371 39.76 -12.28 -27.06
C ALA A 371 38.78 -11.67 -28.08
N GLN A 372 39.03 -11.92 -29.38
CA GLN A 372 38.15 -11.48 -30.48
C GLN A 372 36.84 -12.28 -30.53
N ARG A 373 36.86 -13.55 -30.14
CA ARG A 373 35.69 -14.44 -30.12
C ARG A 373 34.87 -14.35 -28.83
N PHE A 374 35.31 -13.58 -27.85
CA PHE A 374 34.67 -13.53 -26.53
C PHE A 374 33.21 -13.04 -26.63
N HIS A 375 32.96 -12.03 -27.47
CA HIS A 375 31.59 -11.54 -27.74
C HIS A 375 30.70 -12.60 -28.39
N GLU A 376 31.20 -13.28 -29.44
CA GLU A 376 30.51 -14.42 -30.09
C GLU A 376 30.15 -15.49 -29.04
N GLY A 377 31.09 -15.78 -28.15
CA GLY A 377 30.90 -16.71 -27.05
C GLY A 377 29.79 -16.34 -26.07
N LEU A 378 29.73 -15.06 -25.68
CA LEU A 378 28.67 -14.54 -24.82
C LEU A 378 27.31 -14.54 -25.52
N GLN A 379 27.27 -14.30 -26.84
CA GLN A 379 26.04 -14.42 -27.64
C GLN A 379 25.52 -15.86 -27.64
N LEU A 380 26.38 -16.83 -27.94
CA LEU A 380 26.02 -18.25 -27.91
C LEU A 380 25.47 -18.68 -26.53
N TYR A 381 26.04 -18.13 -25.45
CA TYR A 381 25.63 -18.45 -24.09
C TYR A 381 24.33 -17.76 -23.65
N TYR A 382 24.18 -16.45 -23.86
CA TYR A 382 23.05 -15.67 -23.34
C TYR A 382 21.89 -15.47 -24.32
N GLN A 383 22.13 -15.55 -25.64
CA GLN A 383 21.09 -15.39 -26.67
C GLN A 383 20.61 -16.75 -27.20
N GLU A 384 21.55 -17.65 -27.54
CA GLU A 384 21.19 -18.97 -28.11
C GLU A 384 21.02 -20.07 -27.05
N ASN A 385 21.15 -19.73 -25.76
CA ASN A 385 21.04 -20.65 -24.62
C ASN A 385 21.93 -21.90 -24.73
N LYS A 386 23.06 -21.83 -25.46
CA LYS A 386 24.01 -22.94 -25.56
C LYS A 386 24.75 -23.10 -24.22
N THR A 387 25.07 -24.34 -23.87
CA THR A 387 25.90 -24.60 -22.68
C THR A 387 27.38 -24.34 -23.00
N LEU A 388 28.22 -24.15 -21.98
CA LEU A 388 29.67 -24.08 -22.20
C LEU A 388 30.22 -25.35 -22.87
N GLY A 389 29.56 -26.50 -22.68
CA GLY A 389 29.87 -27.75 -23.38
C GLY A 389 29.56 -27.71 -24.87
N ASP A 390 28.44 -27.08 -25.26
CA ASP A 390 28.08 -26.91 -26.67
C ASP A 390 29.01 -25.90 -27.37
N ILE A 391 29.39 -24.82 -26.68
CA ILE A 391 30.37 -23.84 -27.18
C ILE A 391 31.75 -24.50 -27.36
N ALA A 392 32.17 -25.35 -26.42
CA ALA A 392 33.42 -26.11 -26.52
C ALA A 392 33.48 -26.98 -27.78
N LYS A 393 32.36 -27.63 -28.12
CA LYS A 393 32.23 -28.41 -29.36
C LYS A 393 32.28 -27.52 -30.60
N LEU A 394 31.56 -26.39 -30.59
CA LEU A 394 31.49 -25.46 -31.72
C LEU A 394 32.82 -24.76 -32.01
N TRP A 395 33.63 -24.54 -30.97
CA TRP A 395 34.95 -23.92 -31.08
C TRP A 395 36.09 -24.95 -31.18
N GLU A 396 35.78 -26.25 -31.19
CA GLU A 396 36.74 -27.37 -31.23
C GLU A 396 37.83 -27.29 -30.15
N ILE A 397 37.47 -26.84 -28.95
CA ILE A 397 38.39 -26.70 -27.81
C ILE A 397 37.95 -27.52 -26.60
N PRO A 398 38.91 -27.99 -25.76
CA PRO A 398 38.58 -28.69 -24.52
C PRO A 398 37.69 -27.86 -23.60
N TRP A 399 36.70 -28.50 -22.98
CA TRP A 399 35.78 -27.86 -22.02
C TRP A 399 36.50 -27.09 -20.90
N SER A 400 37.64 -27.61 -20.43
CA SER A 400 38.48 -26.96 -19.42
C SER A 400 39.04 -25.60 -19.89
N LYS A 401 39.33 -25.44 -21.19
CA LYS A 401 39.75 -24.15 -21.77
C LYS A 401 38.56 -23.19 -21.86
N VAL A 402 37.38 -23.67 -22.25
CA VAL A 402 36.15 -22.84 -22.32
C VAL A 402 35.77 -22.28 -20.97
N ARG A 403 35.79 -23.11 -19.91
CA ARG A 403 35.50 -22.66 -18.55
C ARG A 403 36.46 -21.57 -18.08
N ARG A 404 37.75 -21.66 -18.47
CA ARG A 404 38.78 -20.65 -18.16
C ARG A 404 38.67 -19.37 -19.00
N ILE A 405 38.09 -19.46 -20.20
CA ILE A 405 37.86 -18.29 -21.04
C ILE A 405 36.69 -17.48 -20.49
N PHE A 406 35.57 -18.11 -20.14
CA PHE A 406 34.37 -17.38 -19.72
C PHE A 406 34.30 -17.05 -18.23
N VAL A 407 34.82 -17.92 -17.36
CA VAL A 407 34.83 -17.78 -15.88
C VAL A 407 33.59 -17.05 -15.34
N LEU A 408 32.40 -17.53 -15.72
CA LEU A 408 31.15 -16.77 -15.57
C LEU A 408 30.82 -16.40 -14.12
N GLU A 409 31.17 -17.27 -13.16
CA GLU A 409 30.99 -17.00 -11.72
C GLU A 409 31.87 -15.83 -11.23
N ASP A 410 33.11 -15.76 -11.69
CA ASP A 410 34.05 -14.68 -11.35
C ASP A 410 33.66 -13.37 -12.04
N LEU A 411 33.23 -13.46 -13.30
CA LEU A 411 32.69 -12.33 -14.04
C LEU A 411 31.44 -11.76 -13.35
N LEU A 412 30.50 -12.62 -12.93
CA LEU A 412 29.29 -12.21 -12.21
C LEU A 412 29.62 -11.56 -10.86
N ARG A 413 30.55 -12.14 -10.08
CA ARG A 413 31.01 -11.57 -8.81
C ARG A 413 31.68 -10.21 -8.97
N LYS A 414 32.51 -10.06 -10.02
CA LYS A 414 33.18 -8.79 -10.34
C LYS A 414 32.19 -7.71 -10.73
N VAL A 415 31.18 -8.05 -11.54
CA VAL A 415 30.10 -7.12 -11.89
C VAL A 415 29.31 -6.74 -10.64
N GLN A 416 28.94 -7.71 -9.79
CA GLN A 416 28.22 -7.44 -8.54
C GLN A 416 28.98 -6.44 -7.66
N TYR A 417 30.22 -6.75 -7.29
CA TYR A 417 31.02 -5.90 -6.41
C TYR A 417 31.18 -4.48 -6.96
N ARG A 418 31.48 -4.35 -8.27
CA ARG A 418 31.63 -3.05 -8.92
C ARG A 418 30.32 -2.28 -9.05
N THR A 419 29.19 -2.98 -9.21
CA THR A 419 27.86 -2.36 -9.24
C THR A 419 27.51 -1.80 -7.87
N GLU A 420 27.74 -2.57 -6.79
CA GLU A 420 27.53 -2.11 -5.42
C GLU A 420 28.38 -0.86 -5.10
N GLU A 421 29.68 -0.91 -5.41
CA GLU A 421 30.63 0.20 -5.20
C GLU A 421 30.20 1.47 -5.96
N LYS A 422 29.97 1.38 -7.28
CA LYS A 422 29.59 2.55 -8.09
C LYS A 422 28.20 3.07 -7.75
N PHE A 423 27.25 2.20 -7.39
CA PHE A 423 25.90 2.61 -7.03
C PHE A 423 25.90 3.37 -5.69
N LEU A 424 26.64 2.88 -4.69
CA LEU A 424 26.86 3.58 -3.43
C LEU A 424 27.53 4.94 -3.64
N ASP A 425 28.64 4.98 -4.40
CA ASP A 425 29.36 6.23 -4.69
C ASP A 425 28.48 7.26 -5.40
N THR A 426 27.65 6.81 -6.34
CA THR A 426 26.80 7.69 -7.15
C THR A 426 25.61 8.20 -6.35
N ILE A 427 25.01 7.36 -5.49
CA ILE A 427 24.00 7.80 -4.53
C ILE A 427 24.62 8.84 -3.61
N LEU A 428 25.74 8.54 -2.95
CA LEU A 428 26.40 9.47 -2.03
C LEU A 428 26.70 10.81 -2.70
N LYS A 429 27.29 10.82 -3.91
CA LYS A 429 27.57 12.06 -4.67
C LYS A 429 26.32 12.85 -5.03
N LYS A 430 25.20 12.19 -5.32
CA LYS A 430 23.91 12.85 -5.65
C LYS A 430 23.19 13.37 -4.39
N THR A 431 23.42 12.80 -3.22
CA THR A 431 22.78 13.24 -1.96
C THR A 431 23.56 14.37 -1.27
N THR A 432 24.88 14.50 -1.48
CA THR A 432 25.73 15.54 -0.86
C THR A 432 25.26 17.00 -1.06
N PRO A 433 24.73 17.44 -2.22
CA PRO A 433 24.29 18.84 -2.39
C PRO A 433 22.90 19.16 -1.81
N LEU A 434 22.14 18.18 -1.30
CA LEU A 434 20.76 18.35 -0.80
C LEU A 434 20.63 18.16 0.73
N LEU A 435 21.75 18.01 1.43
CA LEU A 435 21.78 17.66 2.84
C LEU A 435 22.10 18.88 3.72
N PRO A 436 21.16 19.35 4.57
CA PRO A 436 21.53 20.16 5.73
C PRO A 436 22.57 19.38 6.55
N THR A 437 23.56 20.09 7.09
CA THR A 437 24.73 19.66 7.86
C THR A 437 24.45 18.87 9.17
N THR A 438 23.33 18.16 9.26
CA THR A 438 22.86 17.42 10.45
C THR A 438 22.62 15.93 10.23
N ILE A 439 23.01 15.33 9.09
CA ILE A 439 23.33 13.88 9.14
C ILE A 439 24.63 13.73 9.91
N ASN A 440 24.41 13.57 11.20
CA ASN A 440 25.32 13.07 12.21
C ASN A 440 26.11 11.90 11.61
N SER A 441 27.43 11.95 11.74
CA SER A 441 28.40 10.95 11.33
C SER A 441 28.28 9.66 12.16
N ASP A 442 27.07 9.10 12.28
CA ASP A 442 26.80 7.84 12.95
C ASP A 442 27.21 6.68 12.02
N PRO A 443 28.32 5.97 12.34
CA PRO A 443 28.81 4.88 11.51
C PRO A 443 27.79 3.74 11.39
N ALA A 444 26.91 3.56 12.39
CA ALA A 444 25.91 2.50 12.37
C ALA A 444 24.81 2.77 11.33
N LEU A 445 24.40 4.03 11.17
CA LEU A 445 23.39 4.43 10.19
C LEU A 445 23.93 4.30 8.75
N LEU A 446 25.19 4.68 8.53
CA LEU A 446 25.86 4.48 7.23
C LEU A 446 26.04 2.99 6.91
N THR A 447 26.34 2.16 7.92
CA THR A 447 26.43 0.71 7.76
C THR A 447 25.08 0.11 7.36
N ASN A 448 23.99 0.52 8.01
CA ASN A 448 22.64 0.06 7.69
C ASN A 448 22.19 0.45 6.26
N VAL A 449 22.52 1.65 5.81
CA VAL A 449 22.22 2.11 4.44
C VAL A 449 23.03 1.30 3.42
N ALA A 450 24.32 1.10 3.68
CA ALA A 450 25.18 0.30 2.82
C ALA A 450 24.69 -1.16 2.72
N GLU A 451 24.29 -1.77 3.84
CA GLU A 451 23.74 -3.13 3.87
C GLU A 451 22.40 -3.23 3.14
N SER A 452 21.51 -2.25 3.32
CA SER A 452 20.22 -2.20 2.61
C SER A 452 20.40 -2.09 1.09
N ILE A 453 21.39 -1.32 0.64
CA ILE A 453 21.72 -1.20 -0.78
C ILE A 453 22.32 -2.50 -1.31
N ARG A 454 23.23 -3.16 -0.58
CA ARG A 454 23.77 -4.47 -0.99
C ARG A 454 22.66 -5.52 -1.11
N ASP A 455 21.76 -5.57 -0.15
CA ASP A 455 20.61 -6.49 -0.18
C ASP A 455 19.67 -6.21 -1.37
N TYR A 456 19.44 -4.94 -1.67
CA TYR A 456 18.67 -4.52 -2.85
C TYR A 456 19.33 -4.98 -4.16
N VAL A 457 20.63 -4.71 -4.35
CA VAL A 457 21.37 -5.11 -5.56
C VAL A 457 21.37 -6.64 -5.73
N LEU A 458 21.58 -7.37 -4.63
CA LEU A 458 21.60 -8.83 -4.61
C LEU A 458 20.23 -9.41 -5.00
N LYS A 459 19.16 -8.94 -4.37
CA LYS A 459 17.78 -9.40 -4.62
C LYS A 459 17.28 -9.05 -6.01
N LYS A 460 17.60 -7.85 -6.52
CA LYS A 460 17.07 -7.37 -7.79
C LYS A 460 17.65 -8.08 -9.01
N THR A 461 18.93 -8.46 -8.97
CA THR A 461 19.65 -8.92 -10.18
C THR A 461 20.43 -10.21 -9.98
N PHE A 462 21.19 -10.32 -8.89
CA PHE A 462 22.26 -11.31 -8.81
C PHE A 462 21.81 -12.67 -8.27
N ASN A 463 20.79 -12.75 -7.43
CA ASN A 463 20.24 -14.03 -6.96
C ASN A 463 19.81 -14.93 -8.13
N ASP A 464 19.02 -14.38 -9.06
CA ASP A 464 18.56 -15.13 -10.24
C ASP A 464 19.74 -15.44 -11.19
N ALA A 465 20.67 -14.51 -11.36
CA ALA A 465 21.83 -14.71 -12.21
C ALA A 465 22.79 -15.81 -11.69
N TYR A 466 23.03 -15.87 -10.38
CA TYR A 466 23.81 -16.96 -9.77
C TYR A 466 23.10 -18.30 -9.94
N ALA A 467 21.79 -18.34 -9.74
CA ALA A 467 20.99 -19.55 -9.94
C ALA A 467 21.08 -20.06 -11.39
N GLU A 468 21.06 -19.16 -12.38
CA GLU A 468 21.20 -19.49 -13.81
C GLU A 468 22.58 -20.06 -14.17
N VAL A 469 23.64 -19.48 -13.62
CA VAL A 469 25.02 -19.94 -13.88
C VAL A 469 25.28 -21.31 -13.24
N LEU A 470 24.77 -21.53 -12.02
CA LEU A 470 24.97 -22.78 -11.27
C LEU A 470 24.10 -23.93 -11.79
N SER A 471 22.91 -23.66 -12.33
CA SER A 471 21.95 -24.70 -12.72
C SER A 471 22.41 -25.56 -13.91
N GLY A 472 23.40 -25.13 -14.70
CA GLY A 472 24.13 -25.95 -15.70
C GLY A 472 23.31 -26.56 -16.87
N LYS A 473 21.98 -26.52 -16.81
CA LYS A 473 21.04 -27.12 -17.76
C LYS A 473 20.68 -26.13 -18.89
N LYS A 474 20.11 -26.64 -19.99
CA LYS A 474 19.46 -25.84 -21.05
C LYS A 474 18.19 -25.16 -20.51
N GLN A 475 18.36 -24.20 -19.60
CA GLN A 475 17.30 -23.31 -19.15
C GLN A 475 17.40 -21.99 -19.88
N ILE A 476 16.25 -21.36 -20.12
CA ILE A 476 16.16 -20.02 -20.67
C ILE A 476 16.70 -19.06 -19.61
N ARG A 477 17.77 -18.33 -19.94
CA ARG A 477 18.38 -17.33 -19.05
C ARG A 477 17.64 -16.01 -19.20
N ASN A 478 16.94 -15.59 -18.16
CA ASN A 478 16.07 -14.42 -18.16
C ASN A 478 16.32 -13.45 -17.01
N SER A 479 17.33 -13.69 -16.17
CA SER A 479 17.78 -12.73 -15.16
C SER A 479 18.05 -11.35 -15.78
N LEU A 480 17.85 -10.29 -14.99
CA LEU A 480 18.14 -8.92 -15.44
C LEU A 480 19.60 -8.80 -15.92
N PHE A 481 20.53 -9.52 -15.29
CA PHE A 481 21.92 -9.61 -15.74
C PHE A 481 22.05 -10.19 -17.16
N ALA A 482 21.39 -11.31 -17.46
CA ALA A 482 21.38 -11.90 -18.79
C ALA A 482 20.76 -10.96 -19.83
N GLN A 483 19.67 -10.26 -19.48
CA GLN A 483 19.04 -9.27 -20.35
C GLN A 483 19.97 -8.09 -20.67
N MET A 484 20.69 -7.58 -19.66
CA MET A 484 21.64 -6.48 -19.84
C MET A 484 22.85 -6.89 -20.70
N ILE A 485 23.39 -8.11 -20.51
CA ILE A 485 24.43 -8.64 -21.41
C ILE A 485 23.91 -8.74 -22.85
N ARG A 486 22.69 -9.24 -23.07
CA ARG A 486 22.10 -9.30 -24.42
C ARG A 486 21.98 -7.92 -25.06
N ARG A 487 21.55 -6.90 -24.30
CA ARG A 487 21.51 -5.51 -24.77
C ARG A 487 22.89 -5.00 -25.15
N TYR A 488 23.89 -5.19 -24.27
CA TYR A 488 25.28 -4.80 -24.54
C TYR A 488 25.81 -5.44 -25.84
N LEU A 489 25.60 -6.74 -26.02
CA LEU A 489 26.06 -7.48 -27.20
C LEU A 489 25.39 -6.96 -28.49
N ASN A 490 24.10 -6.64 -28.44
CA ASN A 490 23.39 -6.08 -29.60
C ASN A 490 23.87 -4.66 -29.95
N HIS A 491 24.16 -3.82 -28.95
CA HIS A 491 24.72 -2.48 -29.18
C HIS A 491 26.16 -2.53 -29.71
N SER A 492 26.97 -3.49 -29.27
CA SER A 492 28.35 -3.66 -29.75
C SER A 492 28.44 -4.11 -31.21
N LEU A 493 27.42 -4.80 -31.73
CA LEU A 493 27.34 -5.21 -33.13
C LEU A 493 27.01 -4.04 -34.08
N ASN A 494 26.14 -3.12 -33.64
CA ASN A 494 25.72 -1.96 -34.45
C ASN A 494 26.81 -0.88 -34.63
N HIS A 495 27.93 -0.99 -33.91
CA HIS A 495 29.10 -0.12 -34.07
C HIS A 495 30.24 -0.78 -34.90
N VAL A 496 30.06 -2.03 -35.33
CA VAL A 496 31.04 -2.80 -36.10
C VAL A 496 30.53 -3.12 -37.52
N ALA A 497 29.25 -2.87 -37.81
CA ALA A 497 28.69 -2.77 -39.16
C ALA A 497 28.70 -1.30 -39.61
#